data_AF-A0A2E5ETY2-F1
#
_entry.id   AF-A0A2E5ETY2-F1
#
_cell.length_a   1.000
_cell.length_b   1.000
_cell.length_c   1.000
_cell.angle_alpha   90.00
_cell.angle_beta   90.00
_cell.angle_gamma   90.00
#
_symmetry.space_group_name_H-M   'P 1'
#
loop_
_entity.id
_entity.type
_entity.pdbx_description
1 polymer ?
#
loop_
_entity_poly.entity_id
_entity_poly.type
_entity_poly.pdbx_seq_one_letter_code
_entity_poly.pdbx_strand_id
1 'polypeptide(L)'
;MQEFVDAIVVELEKPRPLLKQVVDHVNSRHETSRDELGEFLENQVAELEDIEIDLLFSAQFTPTFSDQAAFSPLLDAERLERGQRDNLVQTLTNCPTVASLETEDGERHSITLADVTIERFARA
;
A
#
# COMPACT_ATOMS: atom_id res chain seq x y z
N MET A 1 -9.28 16.39 8.86
CA MET A 1 -9.22 14.94 9.15
C MET A 1 -9.80 14.09 8.02
N GLN A 2 -11.10 14.13 7.70
CA GLN A 2 -11.64 13.31 6.59
C GLN A 2 -10.96 13.60 5.25
N GLU A 3 -10.75 14.87 4.91
CA GLU A 3 -10.04 15.28 3.70
C GLU A 3 -8.60 14.71 3.64
N PHE A 4 -7.96 14.54 4.79
CA PHE A 4 -6.61 13.98 4.87
C PHE A 4 -6.61 12.46 4.70
N VAL A 5 -7.58 11.77 5.29
CA VAL A 5 -7.84 10.34 5.06
C VAL A 5 -8.10 10.10 3.57
N ASP A 6 -9.01 10.88 2.96
CA ASP A 6 -9.37 10.76 1.56
C ASP A 6 -8.16 10.99 0.65
N ALA A 7 -7.31 11.99 0.95
CA ALA A 7 -6.09 12.24 0.19
C ALA A 7 -5.12 11.06 0.25
N ILE A 8 -4.89 10.47 1.43
CA ILE A 8 -3.99 9.32 1.57
C ILE A 8 -4.57 8.08 0.89
N VAL A 9 -5.87 7.81 1.03
CA VAL A 9 -6.54 6.70 0.35
C VAL A 9 -6.40 6.85 -1.17
N VAL A 10 -6.65 8.04 -1.72
CA VAL A 10 -6.45 8.30 -3.15
C VAL A 10 -5.01 8.00 -3.58
N GLU A 11 -4.00 8.36 -2.79
CA GLU A 11 -2.61 8.02 -3.11
C GLU A 11 -2.33 6.52 -3.02
N LEU A 12 -2.88 5.82 -2.03
CA LEU A 12 -2.71 4.37 -1.84
C LEU A 12 -3.35 3.55 -2.96
N GLU A 13 -4.52 3.97 -3.44
CA GLU A 13 -5.30 3.26 -4.46
C GLU A 13 -4.88 3.60 -5.91
N LYS A 14 -4.00 4.59 -6.10
CA LYS A 14 -3.45 4.90 -7.43
C LYS A 14 -2.80 3.65 -8.04
N PRO A 15 -3.07 3.38 -9.34
CA PRO A 15 -2.36 2.32 -10.05
C PRO A 15 -0.86 2.53 -9.98
N ARG A 16 -0.13 1.50 -9.56
CA ARG A 16 1.33 1.51 -9.43
C ARG A 16 1.91 0.32 -10.17
N PRO A 17 3.01 0.49 -10.93
CA PRO A 17 3.70 -0.65 -11.49
C PRO A 17 4.24 -1.53 -10.37
N LEU A 18 4.05 -2.84 -10.51
CA LEU A 18 4.60 -3.82 -9.61
C LEU A 18 6.12 -3.80 -9.71
N LEU A 19 6.78 -3.60 -8.57
CA LEU A 19 8.23 -3.54 -8.54
C LEU A 19 8.82 -4.92 -8.82
N LYS A 20 9.88 -4.95 -9.63
CA LYS A 20 10.60 -6.20 -9.96
C LYS A 20 10.99 -7.00 -8.72
N GLN A 21 11.38 -6.34 -7.64
CA GLN A 21 11.74 -7.01 -6.39
C GLN A 21 10.58 -7.81 -5.76
N VAL A 22 9.34 -7.33 -5.92
CA VAL A 22 8.13 -8.03 -5.46
C VAL A 22 7.96 -9.30 -6.28
N VAL A 23 8.06 -9.17 -7.60
CA VAL A 23 8.00 -10.30 -8.55
C VAL A 23 9.07 -11.34 -8.24
N ASP A 24 10.33 -10.91 -8.10
CA ASP A 24 11.46 -11.79 -7.80
C ASP A 24 11.26 -12.50 -6.44
N HIS A 25 10.74 -11.79 -5.43
CA HIS A 25 10.43 -12.38 -4.13
C HIS A 25 9.33 -13.44 -4.25
N VAL A 26 8.20 -13.11 -4.87
CA VAL A 26 7.07 -14.04 -5.05
C VAL A 26 7.49 -15.30 -5.77
N ASN A 27 8.18 -15.14 -6.91
CA ASN A 27 8.67 -16.28 -7.71
C ASN A 27 9.64 -17.18 -6.93
N SER A 28 10.50 -16.59 -6.08
CA SER A 28 11.49 -17.35 -5.32
C SER A 28 10.93 -18.03 -4.07
N ARG A 29 9.94 -17.41 -3.42
CA ARG A 29 9.44 -17.78 -2.09
C ARG A 29 8.18 -18.66 -2.16
N HIS A 30 7.32 -18.41 -3.14
CA HIS A 30 6.02 -19.06 -3.31
C HIS A 30 5.96 -19.98 -4.54
N GLU A 31 7.11 -20.23 -5.20
CA GLU A 31 7.24 -21.07 -6.40
C GLU A 31 6.28 -20.68 -7.53
N THR A 32 5.84 -19.42 -7.53
CA THR A 32 4.88 -18.86 -8.48
C THR A 32 5.56 -18.55 -9.81
N SER A 33 4.93 -18.92 -10.92
CA SER A 33 5.35 -18.51 -12.26
C SER A 33 4.80 -17.12 -12.62
N ARG A 34 5.28 -16.53 -13.72
CA ARG A 34 4.77 -15.24 -14.22
C ARG A 34 3.27 -15.27 -14.47
N ASP A 35 2.75 -16.39 -14.99
CA ASP A 35 1.34 -16.54 -15.36
C ASP A 35 0.43 -16.72 -14.12
N GLU A 36 1.00 -17.10 -12.97
CA GLU A 36 0.28 -17.29 -11.71
C GLU A 36 0.38 -16.06 -10.78
N LEU A 37 1.17 -15.06 -11.16
CA LEU A 37 1.42 -13.87 -10.34
C LEU A 37 0.13 -13.09 -10.06
N GLY A 38 -0.75 -12.94 -11.05
CA GLY A 38 -2.04 -12.27 -10.87
C GLY A 38 -2.94 -13.00 -9.86
N GLU A 39 -3.01 -14.33 -9.95
CA GLU A 39 -3.76 -15.17 -9.01
C GLU A 39 -3.19 -15.10 -7.59
N PHE A 40 -1.85 -15.08 -7.46
CA PHE A 40 -1.18 -14.88 -6.18
C PHE A 40 -1.58 -13.54 -5.55
N LEU A 41 -1.51 -12.45 -6.33
CA LEU A 41 -1.85 -11.11 -5.84
C LEU A 41 -3.30 -11.05 -5.34
N GLU A 42 -4.24 -11.58 -6.12
CA GLU A 42 -5.67 -11.45 -5.82
C GLU A 42 -6.16 -12.38 -4.70
N ASN A 43 -5.59 -13.58 -4.58
CA ASN A 43 -6.14 -14.61 -3.69
C ASN A 43 -5.20 -15.04 -2.56
N GLN A 44 -3.88 -15.01 -2.77
CA GLN A 44 -2.92 -15.58 -1.81
C GLN A 44 -2.31 -14.52 -0.89
N VAL A 45 -2.20 -13.27 -1.33
CA VAL A 45 -1.67 -12.17 -0.49
C VAL A 45 -2.46 -12.02 0.82
N ALA A 46 -3.78 -12.20 0.78
CA ALA A 46 -4.64 -12.10 1.95
C ALA A 46 -4.44 -13.24 2.97
N GLU A 47 -3.76 -14.33 2.58
CA GLU A 47 -3.46 -15.48 3.45
C GLU A 47 -2.08 -15.38 4.12
N LEU A 48 -1.26 -14.41 3.70
CA LEU A 48 0.07 -14.18 4.26
C LEU A 48 -0.01 -13.54 5.65
N GLU A 49 1.00 -13.79 6.47
CA GLU A 49 1.14 -13.08 7.75
C GLU A 49 1.50 -11.60 7.52
N ASP A 50 1.04 -10.70 8.39
CA ASP A 50 1.31 -9.26 8.28
C ASP A 50 2.81 -8.94 8.09
N ILE A 51 3.69 -9.68 8.75
CA ILE A 51 5.14 -9.50 8.61
C ILE A 51 5.66 -9.84 7.21
N GLU A 52 5.05 -10.83 6.56
CA GLU A 52 5.38 -11.23 5.20
C GLU A 52 4.83 -10.23 4.18
N ILE A 53 3.60 -9.74 4.40
CA ILE A 53 3.01 -8.66 3.60
C ILE A 53 3.86 -7.40 3.68
N ASP A 54 4.25 -6.97 4.89
CA ASP A 54 5.12 -5.80 5.08
C ASP A 54 6.48 -6.01 4.41
N LEU A 55 7.10 -7.17 4.54
CA LEU A 55 8.37 -7.45 3.88
C LEU A 55 8.24 -7.36 2.35
N LEU A 56 7.22 -8.01 1.81
CA LEU A 56 6.97 -8.09 0.37
C LEU A 56 6.70 -6.71 -0.24
N PHE A 57 5.87 -5.91 0.42
CA PHE A 57 5.37 -4.66 -0.14
C PHE A 57 5.96 -3.38 0.47
N SER A 58 6.88 -3.49 1.45
CA SER A 58 7.51 -2.35 2.13
C SER A 58 7.98 -1.27 1.16
N ALA A 59 8.76 -1.65 0.15
CA ALA A 59 9.28 -0.72 -0.85
C ALA A 59 8.24 -0.37 -1.93
N GLN A 60 7.23 -1.22 -2.18
CA GLN A 60 6.14 -0.94 -3.11
C GLN A 60 5.27 0.23 -2.65
N PHE A 61 5.02 0.32 -1.33
CA PHE A 61 4.22 1.37 -0.70
C PHE A 61 5.04 2.23 0.25
N THR A 62 6.35 2.36 0.01
CA THR A 62 7.07 3.50 0.57
C THR A 62 6.69 4.72 -0.28
N PRO A 63 6.04 5.76 0.29
CA PRO A 63 5.57 6.89 -0.49
C PRO A 63 6.76 7.63 -1.11
N THR A 64 6.59 8.05 -2.36
CA THR A 64 7.57 8.93 -3.02
C THR A 64 7.40 10.37 -2.55
N PHE A 65 8.38 11.25 -2.82
CA PHE A 65 8.21 12.70 -2.59
C PHE A 65 6.98 13.27 -3.30
N SER A 66 6.63 12.73 -4.47
CA SER A 66 5.43 13.15 -5.22
C SER A 66 4.15 12.71 -4.51
N ASP A 67 4.14 11.51 -3.95
CA ASP A 67 3.00 10.98 -3.18
C ASP A 67 2.80 11.84 -1.93
N GLN A 68 3.88 12.09 -1.18
CA GLN A 68 3.85 12.93 0.02
C GLN A 68 3.38 14.35 -0.28
N ALA A 69 3.77 14.92 -1.42
CA ALA A 69 3.35 16.27 -1.80
C ALA A 69 1.83 16.43 -1.94
N ALA A 70 1.09 15.36 -2.25
CA ALA A 70 -0.36 15.39 -2.38
C ALA A 70 -1.06 15.67 -1.03
N PHE A 71 -0.44 15.29 0.09
CA PHE A 71 -1.06 15.36 1.40
C PHE A 71 -0.22 16.11 2.46
N SER A 72 1.01 16.50 2.14
CA SER A 72 1.87 17.36 2.97
C SER A 72 1.25 18.72 3.31
N PRO A 73 0.54 19.42 2.40
CA PRO A 73 -0.11 20.69 2.75
C PRO A 73 -1.19 20.52 3.83
N LEU A 74 -1.85 19.37 3.88
CA LEU A 74 -2.87 19.04 4.89
C LEU A 74 -2.21 18.77 6.26
N LEU A 75 -1.03 18.13 6.27
CA LEU A 75 -0.21 17.97 7.47
C LEU A 75 0.23 19.31 8.07
N ASP A 76 0.68 20.22 7.21
CA ASP A 76 1.15 21.55 7.63
C ASP A 76 -0.01 22.44 8.11
N ALA A 77 -1.18 22.31 7.50
CA ALA A 77 -2.38 23.08 7.87
C ALA A 77 -3.00 22.62 9.19
N GLU A 78 -3.10 21.31 9.45
CA GLU A 78 -3.72 20.79 10.68
C GLU A 78 -2.73 20.70 11.86
N ARG A 79 -1.41 20.84 11.63
CA ARG A 79 -0.36 20.81 12.67
C ARG A 79 -0.55 19.65 13.66
N LEU A 80 -0.84 18.47 13.12
CA LEU A 80 -1.35 17.31 13.87
C LEU A 80 -0.45 16.94 15.05
N GLU A 81 -1.00 17.02 16.26
CA GLU A 81 -0.38 16.50 17.47
C GLU A 81 -0.29 14.96 17.41
N ARG A 82 0.60 14.36 18.22
CA ARG A 82 0.85 12.91 18.20
C ARG A 82 -0.45 12.09 18.31
N GLY A 83 -1.36 12.46 19.21
CA GLY A 83 -2.63 11.74 19.39
C GLY A 83 -3.56 11.81 18.17
N GLN A 84 -3.51 12.90 17.39
CA GLN A 84 -4.29 13.03 16.16
C GLN A 84 -3.70 12.19 15.01
N ARG A 85 -2.37 12.01 14.99
CA ARG A 85 -1.70 11.11 14.04
C ARG A 85 -2.06 9.66 14.29
N ASP A 86 -2.09 9.23 15.55
CA ASP A 86 -2.48 7.85 15.88
C ASP A 86 -3.97 7.62 15.55
N ASN A 87 -4.84 8.61 15.78
CA ASN A 87 -6.24 8.55 15.36
C ASN A 87 -6.40 8.47 13.83
N LEU A 88 -5.59 9.21 13.07
CA LEU A 88 -5.57 9.14 11.61
C LEU A 88 -5.21 7.75 11.12
N VAL A 89 -4.11 7.18 11.64
CA VAL A 89 -3.67 5.83 11.26
C VAL A 89 -4.78 4.83 11.57
N GLN A 90 -5.38 4.91 12.75
CA GLN A 90 -6.51 4.06 13.12
C GLN A 90 -7.73 4.26 12.19
N THR A 91 -7.97 5.48 11.72
CA THR A 91 -9.06 5.74 10.77
C THR A 91 -8.76 5.11 9.42
N LEU A 92 -7.53 5.22 8.93
CA LEU A 92 -7.08 4.63 7.68
C LEU A 92 -7.11 3.10 7.71
N THR A 93 -6.68 2.46 8.80
CA THR A 93 -6.74 0.99 8.93
C THR A 93 -8.16 0.44 9.01
N ASN A 94 -9.12 1.25 9.48
CA ASN A 94 -10.54 0.90 9.43
C ASN A 94 -11.18 1.12 8.04
N CYS A 95 -10.46 1.73 7.09
CA CYS A 95 -10.91 1.87 5.71
C CYS A 95 -10.44 0.66 4.89
N PRO A 96 -11.35 -0.08 4.22
CA PRO A 96 -10.96 -1.17 3.33
C PRO A 96 -10.32 -0.58 2.06
N THR A 97 -9.02 -0.29 2.13
CA THR A 97 -8.26 0.35 1.07
C THR A 97 -7.72 -0.71 0.12
N VAL A 98 -7.95 -0.52 -1.19
CA VAL A 98 -7.57 -1.50 -2.22
C VAL A 98 -6.51 -0.92 -3.14
N ALA A 99 -5.31 -1.48 -3.13
CA ALA A 99 -4.27 -1.07 -4.04
C ALA A 99 -4.45 -1.71 -5.43
N SER A 100 -4.14 -0.95 -6.47
CA SER A 100 -4.09 -1.44 -7.85
C SER A 100 -2.62 -1.58 -8.30
N LEU A 101 -2.21 -2.80 -8.59
CA LEU A 101 -0.86 -3.14 -9.03
C LEU A 101 -0.87 -3.55 -10.51
N GLU A 102 0.01 -2.94 -11.29
CA GLU A 102 0.17 -3.19 -12.73
C GLU A 102 1.34 -4.15 -12.98
N THR A 103 1.08 -5.30 -13.58
CA THR A 103 2.10 -6.27 -14.00
C THR A 103 2.75 -5.86 -15.32
N GLU A 104 3.88 -6.49 -15.67
CA GLU A 104 4.66 -6.12 -16.87
C GLU A 104 3.91 -6.32 -18.21
N ASP A 105 2.90 -7.19 -18.23
CA ASP A 105 2.00 -7.39 -19.37
C ASP A 105 0.89 -6.32 -19.46
N GLY A 106 0.82 -5.41 -18.49
CA GLY A 106 -0.16 -4.34 -18.42
C GLY A 106 -1.49 -4.74 -17.77
N GLU A 107 -1.58 -5.96 -17.21
CA GLU A 107 -2.73 -6.35 -16.40
C GLU A 107 -2.75 -5.64 -15.04
N ARG A 108 -3.95 -5.47 -14.49
CA ARG A 108 -4.17 -4.79 -13.21
C ARG A 108 -4.77 -5.76 -12.23
N HIS A 109 -4.10 -5.93 -11.10
CA HIS A 109 -4.55 -6.76 -10.00
C HIS A 109 -4.82 -5.90 -8.79
N SER A 110 -5.87 -6.27 -8.05
CA SER A 110 -6.28 -5.54 -6.85
C SER A 110 -5.90 -6.32 -5.61
N ILE A 111 -5.29 -5.67 -4.64
CA ILE A 111 -4.97 -6.27 -3.34
C ILE A 111 -5.56 -5.43 -2.21
N THR A 112 -6.13 -6.08 -1.20
CA THR A 112 -6.50 -5.40 0.04
C THR A 112 -5.21 -5.04 0.78
N LEU A 113 -5.05 -3.77 1.13
CA LEU A 113 -3.88 -3.34 1.89
C LEU A 113 -4.00 -3.78 3.34
N ALA A 114 -2.97 -4.46 3.84
CA ALA A 114 -2.85 -4.78 5.26
C ALA A 114 -2.52 -3.52 6.07
N ASP A 115 -2.94 -3.51 7.33
CA ASP A 115 -2.74 -2.39 8.26
C ASP A 115 -1.29 -1.92 8.28
N VAL A 116 -0.34 -2.86 8.37
CA VAL A 116 1.11 -2.59 8.37
C VAL A 116 1.58 -1.75 7.17
N THR A 117 0.96 -1.93 6.00
CA THR A 117 1.29 -1.18 4.79
C THR A 117 0.73 0.25 4.86
N ILE A 118 -0.52 0.37 5.31
CA ILE A 118 -1.19 1.65 5.53
C ILE A 118 -0.44 2.48 6.56
N GLU A 119 -0.05 1.87 7.69
CA GLU A 119 0.72 2.54 8.75
C GLU A 119 2.06 3.07 8.23
N ARG A 120 2.78 2.25 7.46
CA ARG A 120 4.06 2.62 6.85
C ARG A 120 3.91 3.83 5.92
N PHE A 121 2.90 3.82 5.06
CA PHE A 121 2.65 4.90 4.11
C PHE A 121 2.27 6.20 4.81
N ALA A 122 1.40 6.14 5.83
CA ALA A 122 0.95 7.32 6.57
C ALA A 122 2.02 7.92 7.50
N ARG A 123 3.04 7.14 7.90
CA ARG A 123 4.09 7.54 8.83
C ARG A 123 5.42 7.93 8.17
N ALA A 124 5.60 7.68 6.88
CA ALA A 124 6.82 7.95 6.11
C ALA A 124 6.96 9.43 5.70
#